data_AF-A0A522SWC2-F1
#
_entry.id   AF-A0A522SWC2-F1
#
_cell.length_a   1.000
_cell.length_b   1.000
_cell.length_c   1.000
_cell.angle_alpha   90.00
_cell.angle_beta   90.00
_cell.angle_gamma   90.00
#
_symmetry.space_group_name_H-M   'P 1'
#
loop_
_entity.id
_entity.type
_entity.pdbx_description
1 polymer ?
#
loop_
_entity_poly.entity_id
_entity_poly.type
_entity_poly.pdbx_seq_one_letter_code
_entity_poly.pdbx_strand_id
1 'polypeptide(L)'
;TFGGHYFEESQGMAYSYGYNRAENAWDYSSTQSLILELADIVSRGGNFLLDIGPKADGTIPPLMQERLLQIGKWLSINGDAIYGTRPWKEASQWSSGDRNYKPKKGESLLLKQTIDPDPGYAVKQMFFTYKDHNLYCILPQYPENNRVIIKGLHLDKTSSIFFLTTGKQLSWERAGNNIEVKMPSYDPRDFSAPYAYVLKISHIATE
;
A
#
# COMPACT_ATOMS: atom_id res chain seq x y z
N THR A 1 1.96 2.11 15.55
CA THR A 1 0.96 1.96 16.61
C THR A 1 0.77 3.30 17.28
N PHE A 2 -0.43 3.62 17.76
CA PHE A 2 -0.63 4.83 18.56
C PHE A 2 -0.15 4.54 19.97
N GLY A 3 1.11 4.88 20.28
CA GLY A 3 1.71 4.64 21.59
C GLY A 3 1.77 3.15 21.98
N GLY A 4 2.00 2.25 21.03
CA GLY A 4 2.03 0.81 21.30
C GLY A 4 0.66 0.10 21.27
N HIS A 5 -0.44 0.82 21.08
CA HIS A 5 -1.78 0.25 21.02
C HIS A 5 -2.26 0.00 19.58
N TYR A 6 -3.05 -1.06 19.42
CA TYR A 6 -3.83 -1.32 18.21
C TYR A 6 -4.97 -0.31 18.09
N PHE A 7 -5.38 0.00 16.86
CA PHE A 7 -6.44 0.97 16.56
C PHE A 7 -7.24 0.53 15.33
N GLU A 8 -8.35 1.23 15.07
CA GLU A 8 -9.09 1.10 13.83
C GLU A 8 -9.37 2.51 13.29
N GLU A 9 -9.18 2.69 11.99
CA GLU A 9 -9.49 3.93 11.29
C GLU A 9 -10.66 3.66 10.35
N SER A 10 -11.72 4.46 10.50
CA SER A 10 -12.97 4.34 9.77
C SER A 10 -13.14 5.51 8.81
N GLN A 11 -13.53 5.23 7.57
CA GLN A 11 -13.93 6.27 6.60
C GLN A 11 -14.99 5.76 5.61
N GLY A 12 -15.76 6.68 5.02
CA GLY A 12 -16.59 6.40 3.86
C GLY A 12 -15.78 6.32 2.56
N MET A 13 -16.41 5.86 1.48
CA MET A 13 -15.80 5.91 0.14
C MET A 13 -15.81 7.30 -0.50
N ALA A 14 -16.55 8.25 0.06
CA ALA A 14 -16.64 9.65 -0.36
C ALA A 14 -16.65 10.56 0.89
N TYR A 15 -17.27 11.74 0.83
CA TYR A 15 -17.32 12.66 1.97
C TYR A 15 -18.37 12.28 3.02
N SER A 16 -19.41 11.54 2.63
CA SER A 16 -20.45 11.02 3.50
C SER A 16 -20.25 9.53 3.82
N TYR A 17 -20.74 9.10 4.98
CA TYR A 17 -20.93 7.68 5.32
C TYR A 17 -22.15 7.11 4.56
N GLY A 18 -23.32 7.71 4.77
CA GLY A 18 -24.54 7.32 4.06
C GLY A 18 -24.56 7.78 2.60
N TYR A 19 -25.42 7.14 1.79
CA TYR A 19 -25.60 7.52 0.38
C TYR A 19 -25.99 8.99 0.22
N ASN A 20 -25.19 9.76 -0.51
CA ASN A 20 -25.48 11.15 -0.85
C ASN A 20 -25.65 11.31 -2.38
N ARG A 21 -26.85 11.74 -2.80
CA ARG A 21 -27.18 11.95 -4.22
C ARG A 21 -26.43 13.13 -4.85
N ALA A 22 -25.89 14.04 -4.05
CA ALA A 22 -25.14 15.19 -4.52
C ALA A 22 -23.66 14.87 -4.82
N GLU A 23 -23.15 13.73 -4.33
CA GLU A 23 -21.81 13.26 -4.66
C GLU A 23 -21.78 12.69 -6.08
N ASN A 24 -20.78 13.08 -6.85
CA ASN A 24 -20.50 12.56 -8.17
C ASN A 24 -19.27 11.64 -8.14
N ALA A 25 -18.91 11.03 -9.27
CA ALA A 25 -17.84 10.04 -9.33
C ALA A 25 -16.46 10.55 -8.88
N TRP A 26 -16.21 11.87 -8.96
CA TRP A 26 -14.94 12.49 -8.55
C TRP A 26 -14.85 12.74 -7.05
N ASP A 27 -15.97 12.67 -6.32
CA ASP A 27 -15.99 12.80 -4.86
C ASP A 27 -15.61 11.48 -4.16
N TYR A 28 -15.63 10.37 -4.90
CA TYR A 28 -15.29 9.05 -4.37
C TYR A 28 -13.79 8.80 -4.45
N SER A 29 -13.21 8.29 -3.36
CA SER A 29 -11.84 7.81 -3.33
C SER A 29 -11.60 6.76 -4.41
N SER A 30 -10.48 6.91 -5.13
CA SER A 30 -10.07 5.92 -6.11
C SER A 30 -9.68 4.62 -5.41
N THR A 31 -9.77 3.48 -6.11
CA THR A 31 -9.30 2.18 -5.60
C THR A 31 -7.85 2.24 -5.16
N GLN A 32 -7.03 2.99 -5.90
CA GLN A 32 -5.63 3.17 -5.56
C GLN A 32 -5.46 3.89 -4.22
N SER A 33 -6.20 4.98 -3.98
CA SER A 33 -6.19 5.65 -2.67
C SER A 33 -6.55 4.65 -1.57
N LEU A 34 -7.69 3.97 -1.70
CA LEU A 34 -8.22 3.05 -0.67
C LEU A 34 -7.25 1.90 -0.34
N ILE A 35 -6.54 1.36 -1.33
CA ILE A 35 -5.51 0.33 -1.12
C ILE A 35 -4.29 0.90 -0.38
N LEU A 36 -3.90 2.14 -0.68
CA LEU A 36 -2.80 2.80 0.01
C LEU A 36 -3.16 3.21 1.43
N GLU A 37 -4.39 3.66 1.68
CA GLU A 37 -4.89 3.87 3.04
C GLU A 37 -4.86 2.56 3.84
N LEU A 38 -5.37 1.47 3.27
CA LEU A 38 -5.29 0.14 3.89
C LEU A 38 -3.84 -0.24 4.24
N ALA A 39 -2.92 -0.13 3.28
CA ALA A 39 -1.52 -0.48 3.49
C ALA A 39 -0.85 0.40 4.56
N ASP A 40 -1.14 1.71 4.55
CA ASP A 40 -0.63 2.65 5.54
C ASP A 40 -1.12 2.33 6.96
N ILE A 41 -2.43 2.13 7.11
CA ILE A 41 -3.05 1.83 8.40
C ILE A 41 -2.51 0.51 8.97
N VAL A 42 -2.47 -0.55 8.14
CA VAL A 42 -1.99 -1.87 8.57
C VAL A 42 -0.50 -1.84 8.92
N SER A 43 0.32 -1.09 8.17
CA SER A 43 1.75 -0.91 8.49
C SER A 43 1.98 -0.26 9.86
N ARG A 44 1.02 0.56 10.31
CA ARG A 44 1.01 1.20 11.63
C ARG A 44 0.32 0.36 12.69
N GLY A 45 -0.24 -0.80 12.35
CA GLY A 45 -0.86 -1.75 13.28
C GLY A 45 -2.33 -1.46 13.53
N GLY A 46 -3.00 -0.81 12.58
CA GLY A 46 -4.44 -0.57 12.64
C GLY A 46 -5.22 -1.50 11.73
N ASN A 47 -6.53 -1.53 11.96
CA ASN A 47 -7.52 -2.03 11.02
C ASN A 47 -8.11 -0.88 10.20
N PHE A 48 -8.52 -1.18 8.98
CA PHE A 48 -9.20 -0.24 8.10
C PHE A 48 -10.66 -0.64 7.93
N LEU A 49 -11.56 0.17 8.48
CA LEU A 49 -13.00 0.00 8.33
C LEU A 49 -13.50 0.92 7.21
N LEU A 50 -13.78 0.33 6.05
CA LEU A 50 -14.33 1.06 4.91
C LEU A 50 -15.86 0.96 4.90
N ASP A 51 -16.53 2.09 5.09
CA ASP A 51 -17.97 2.20 5.09
C ASP A 51 -18.54 2.25 3.66
N ILE A 52 -19.76 1.71 3.49
CA ILE A 52 -20.54 1.84 2.27
C ILE A 52 -21.91 2.43 2.58
N GLY A 53 -22.40 3.26 1.65
CA GLY A 53 -23.73 3.85 1.72
C GLY A 53 -24.68 3.25 0.68
N PRO A 54 -25.47 2.20 1.01
CA PRO A 54 -26.57 1.76 0.16
C PRO A 54 -27.61 2.86 -0.06
N LYS A 55 -28.30 2.80 -1.19
CA LYS A 55 -29.47 3.63 -1.49
C LYS A 55 -30.64 3.24 -0.59
N ALA A 56 -31.67 4.10 -0.55
CA ALA A 56 -32.89 3.86 0.21
C ALA A 56 -33.65 2.58 -0.20
N ASP A 57 -33.45 2.10 -1.43
CA ASP A 57 -34.01 0.83 -1.93
C ASP A 57 -33.14 -0.39 -1.59
N GLY A 58 -32.07 -0.20 -0.81
CA GLY A 58 -31.12 -1.24 -0.40
C GLY A 58 -30.02 -1.55 -1.43
N THR A 59 -30.05 -0.95 -2.63
CA THR A 59 -29.04 -1.21 -3.65
C THR A 59 -27.73 -0.47 -3.37
N ILE A 60 -26.59 -1.13 -3.56
CA ILE A 60 -25.27 -0.49 -3.44
C ILE A 60 -24.97 0.27 -4.74
N PRO A 61 -24.54 1.54 -4.71
CA PRO A 61 -24.14 2.27 -5.91
C PRO A 61 -23.08 1.50 -6.73
N PRO A 62 -23.20 1.42 -8.07
CA PRO A 62 -22.26 0.66 -8.92
C PRO A 62 -20.79 1.04 -8.73
N LEU A 63 -20.52 2.32 -8.47
CA LEU A 63 -19.17 2.81 -8.22
C LEU A 63 -18.56 2.17 -6.97
N MET A 64 -19.31 2.12 -5.85
CA MET A 64 -18.85 1.45 -4.63
C MET A 64 -18.61 -0.04 -4.86
N GLN A 65 -19.50 -0.71 -5.59
CA GLN A 65 -19.33 -2.14 -5.96
C GLN A 65 -18.04 -2.35 -6.76
N GLU A 66 -17.78 -1.50 -7.75
CA GLU A 66 -16.57 -1.57 -8.57
C GLU A 66 -15.31 -1.44 -7.69
N ARG A 67 -15.27 -0.46 -6.79
CA ARG A 67 -14.12 -0.26 -5.88
C ARG A 67 -13.92 -1.46 -4.96
N LEU A 68 -14.99 -2.01 -4.36
CA LEU A 68 -14.90 -3.21 -3.52
C LEU A 68 -14.37 -4.42 -4.29
N LEU A 69 -14.86 -4.65 -5.52
CA LEU A 69 -14.40 -5.76 -6.35
C LEU A 69 -12.93 -5.61 -6.74
N GLN A 70 -12.49 -4.38 -7.05
CA GLN A 70 -11.09 -4.10 -7.38
C GLN A 70 -10.16 -4.25 -6.16
N ILE A 71 -10.59 -3.81 -4.97
CA ILE A 71 -9.88 -4.04 -3.71
C ILE A 71 -9.80 -5.54 -3.41
N GLY A 72 -10.91 -6.26 -3.53
CA GLY A 72 -10.96 -7.71 -3.33
C GLY A 72 -10.03 -8.47 -4.28
N LYS A 73 -9.97 -8.05 -5.56
CA LYS A 73 -9.03 -8.60 -6.54
C LYS A 73 -7.58 -8.36 -6.13
N TRP A 74 -7.24 -7.15 -5.68
CA TRP A 74 -5.89 -6.85 -5.19
C TRP A 74 -5.53 -7.68 -3.95
N LEU A 75 -6.45 -7.81 -2.99
CA LEU A 75 -6.28 -8.62 -1.78
C LEU A 75 -6.15 -10.12 -2.08
N SER A 76 -6.79 -10.63 -3.13
CA SER A 76 -6.64 -12.04 -3.52
C SER A 76 -5.20 -12.39 -3.92
N ILE A 77 -4.44 -11.40 -4.41
CA ILE A 77 -3.05 -11.55 -4.83
C ILE A 77 -2.10 -11.20 -3.68
N ASN A 78 -2.36 -10.08 -3.00
CA ASN A 78 -1.43 -9.45 -2.05
C ASN A 78 -1.84 -9.61 -0.58
N GLY A 79 -2.91 -10.33 -0.30
CA GLY A 79 -3.50 -10.45 1.04
C GLY A 79 -2.56 -11.03 2.10
N ASP A 80 -1.55 -11.83 1.72
CA ASP A 80 -0.53 -12.33 2.65
C ASP A 80 0.29 -11.19 3.29
N ALA A 81 0.37 -10.03 2.63
CA ALA A 81 1.02 -8.83 3.16
C ALA A 81 0.11 -7.95 4.03
N ILE A 82 -1.15 -8.34 4.21
CA ILE A 82 -2.14 -7.60 4.99
C ILE A 82 -2.63 -8.47 6.15
N TYR A 83 -3.25 -9.61 5.83
CA TYR A 83 -3.92 -10.45 6.81
C TYR A 83 -2.95 -11.14 7.76
N GLY A 84 -3.18 -10.94 9.05
CA GLY A 84 -2.39 -11.54 10.13
C GLY A 84 -1.01 -10.90 10.32
N THR A 85 -0.68 -9.87 9.56
CA THR A 85 0.60 -9.17 9.70
C THR A 85 0.63 -8.26 10.94
N ARG A 86 1.83 -7.80 11.28
CA ARG A 86 2.10 -6.83 12.35
C ARG A 86 2.99 -5.71 11.81
N PRO A 87 3.01 -4.55 12.50
CA PRO A 87 3.96 -3.49 12.19
C PRO A 87 5.39 -4.01 12.18
N TRP A 88 6.15 -3.58 11.18
CA TRP A 88 7.60 -3.69 11.21
C TRP A 88 8.20 -2.58 12.09
N LYS A 89 9.52 -2.64 12.35
CA LYS A 89 10.24 -1.62 13.13
C LYS A 89 10.02 -0.20 12.59
N GLU A 90 9.95 -0.08 11.27
CA GLU A 90 9.53 1.14 10.57
C GLU A 90 8.26 0.82 9.80
N ALA A 91 7.24 1.68 9.89
CA ALA A 91 6.00 1.47 9.13
C ALA A 91 6.18 1.76 7.62
N SER A 92 7.13 2.62 7.27
CA SER A 92 7.30 3.07 5.88
C SER A 92 8.72 3.57 5.60
N GLN A 93 9.14 3.50 4.32
CA GLN A 93 10.35 4.14 3.84
C GLN A 93 10.01 5.43 3.10
N TRP A 94 10.78 6.49 3.36
CA TRP A 94 10.61 7.79 2.70
C TRP A 94 11.83 8.18 1.86
N SER A 95 11.60 8.99 0.81
CA SER A 95 12.66 9.77 0.17
C SER A 95 13.07 10.97 1.05
N SER A 96 14.07 11.72 0.60
CA SER A 96 14.40 13.04 1.16
C SER A 96 13.34 14.07 0.79
N GLY A 97 13.08 15.04 1.67
CA GLY A 97 12.13 16.14 1.45
C GLY A 97 11.31 16.45 2.70
N ASP A 98 10.41 17.42 2.60
CA ASP A 98 9.46 17.73 3.68
C ASP A 98 8.35 16.67 3.74
N ARG A 99 8.02 16.19 4.94
CA ARG A 99 6.94 15.21 5.17
C ARG A 99 5.63 15.86 5.59
N ASN A 100 5.63 17.15 5.91
CA ASN A 100 4.49 17.87 6.49
C ASN A 100 3.54 18.40 5.41
N TYR A 101 3.16 17.53 4.46
CA TYR A 101 2.20 17.88 3.42
C TYR A 101 0.81 18.14 4.01
N LYS A 102 0.15 19.19 3.51
CA LYS A 102 -1.24 19.50 3.85
C LYS A 102 -2.08 19.46 2.58
N PRO A 103 -3.01 18.49 2.45
CA PRO A 103 -3.80 18.36 1.23
C PRO A 103 -4.76 19.53 1.10
N LYS A 104 -4.96 19.98 -0.15
CA LYS A 104 -6.03 20.92 -0.48
C LYS A 104 -7.36 20.18 -0.51
N LYS A 105 -8.46 20.94 -0.51
CA LYS A 105 -9.81 20.37 -0.59
C LYS A 105 -9.92 19.48 -1.83
N GLY A 106 -10.30 18.21 -1.61
CA GLY A 106 -10.46 17.21 -2.66
C GLY A 106 -9.19 16.43 -3.03
N GLU A 107 -8.04 16.75 -2.44
CA GLU A 107 -6.82 15.96 -2.63
C GLU A 107 -6.74 14.82 -1.59
N SER A 108 -6.33 13.63 -2.04
CA SER A 108 -5.96 12.55 -1.13
C SER A 108 -4.55 12.79 -0.58
N LEU A 109 -4.44 12.84 0.75
CA LEU A 109 -3.14 12.94 1.43
C LEU A 109 -2.20 11.81 1.00
N LEU A 110 -2.69 10.56 0.96
CA LEU A 110 -1.85 9.42 0.63
C LEU A 110 -1.35 9.49 -0.80
N LEU A 111 -2.21 9.83 -1.77
CA LEU A 111 -1.78 9.99 -3.17
C LEU A 111 -0.70 11.06 -3.32
N LYS A 112 -0.82 12.20 -2.62
CA LYS A 112 0.19 13.26 -2.62
C LYS A 112 1.47 12.87 -1.86
N GLN A 113 1.39 11.94 -0.91
CA GLN A 113 2.56 11.40 -0.24
C GLN A 113 3.24 10.27 -1.02
N THR A 114 2.60 9.65 -2.00
CA THR A 114 3.13 8.44 -2.67
C THR A 114 3.32 8.58 -4.17
N ILE A 115 2.28 8.94 -4.92
CA ILE A 115 2.22 8.78 -6.39
C ILE A 115 2.39 10.11 -7.10
N ASP A 116 1.78 11.16 -6.56
CA ASP A 116 1.79 12.50 -7.16
C ASP A 116 2.29 13.55 -6.15
N PRO A 117 3.55 13.46 -5.71
CA PRO A 117 4.12 14.41 -4.75
C PRO A 117 4.31 15.78 -5.36
N ASP A 118 3.97 16.83 -4.60
CA ASP A 118 4.34 18.19 -4.97
C ASP A 118 5.88 18.38 -4.86
N PRO A 119 6.50 19.22 -5.71
CA PRO A 119 7.94 19.46 -5.65
C PRO A 119 8.43 19.86 -4.25
N GLY A 120 9.51 19.22 -3.79
CA GLY A 120 10.12 19.49 -2.48
C GLY A 120 9.58 18.63 -1.32
N TYR A 121 8.46 17.94 -1.51
CA TYR A 121 7.94 17.00 -0.51
C TYR A 121 8.57 15.61 -0.65
N ALA A 122 8.74 14.94 0.49
CA ALA A 122 9.20 13.57 0.56
C ALA A 122 8.10 12.60 0.09
N VAL A 123 8.54 11.54 -0.57
CA VAL A 123 7.71 10.46 -1.10
C VAL A 123 7.80 9.27 -0.17
N LYS A 124 6.66 8.75 0.26
CA LYS A 124 6.54 7.45 0.93
C LYS A 124 6.68 6.36 -0.12
N GLN A 125 7.88 5.80 -0.21
CA GLN A 125 8.30 4.88 -1.28
C GLN A 125 7.75 3.47 -1.08
N MET A 126 7.51 3.05 0.16
CA MET A 126 6.87 1.76 0.50
C MET A 126 6.36 1.75 1.93
N PHE A 127 5.39 0.88 2.18
CA PHE A 127 4.92 0.48 3.51
C PHE A 127 5.50 -0.88 3.89
N PHE A 128 5.62 -1.13 5.19
CA PHE A 128 6.14 -2.38 5.71
C PHE A 128 5.14 -3.07 6.63
N THR A 129 4.95 -4.37 6.39
CA THR A 129 4.25 -5.27 7.29
C THR A 129 5.09 -6.52 7.50
N TYR A 130 4.89 -7.24 8.59
CA TYR A 130 5.71 -8.38 8.97
C TYR A 130 4.87 -9.54 9.48
N LYS A 131 5.22 -10.77 9.09
CA LYS A 131 4.55 -12.00 9.51
C LYS A 131 5.47 -13.21 9.31
N ASP A 132 5.58 -14.07 10.32
CA ASP A 132 6.25 -15.38 10.24
C ASP A 132 7.66 -15.33 9.62
N HIS A 133 8.50 -14.40 10.08
CA HIS A 133 9.85 -14.17 9.51
C HIS A 133 9.88 -13.70 8.06
N ASN A 134 8.76 -13.16 7.56
CA ASN A 134 8.68 -12.51 6.27
C ASN A 134 8.43 -11.01 6.45
N LEU A 135 9.27 -10.19 5.81
CA LEU A 135 9.03 -8.76 5.64
C LEU A 135 8.32 -8.54 4.31
N TYR A 136 7.22 -7.81 4.33
CA TYR A 136 6.52 -7.40 3.12
C TYR A 136 6.78 -5.92 2.87
N CYS A 137 7.20 -5.60 1.65
CA CYS A 137 7.41 -4.23 1.18
C CYS A 137 6.32 -3.91 0.16
N ILE A 138 5.38 -3.04 0.53
CA ILE A 138 4.23 -2.66 -0.29
C ILE A 138 4.57 -1.35 -0.99
N LEU A 139 4.80 -1.41 -2.29
CA LEU A 139 5.19 -0.30 -3.17
C LEU A 139 3.92 0.37 -3.73
N PRO A 140 3.71 1.68 -3.51
CA PRO A 140 2.57 2.39 -4.07
C PRO A 140 2.53 2.46 -5.60
N GLN A 141 3.71 2.36 -6.23
CA GLN A 141 3.87 2.45 -7.68
C GLN A 141 4.94 1.47 -8.16
N TYR A 142 4.84 1.09 -9.44
CA TYR A 142 5.88 0.29 -10.08
C TYR A 142 7.12 1.16 -10.27
N PRO A 143 8.34 0.68 -9.97
CA PRO A 143 9.54 1.49 -10.13
C PRO A 143 9.86 1.72 -11.61
N GLU A 144 10.03 2.98 -12.01
CA GLU A 144 10.26 3.38 -13.41
C GLU A 144 11.49 2.70 -14.04
N ASN A 145 12.55 2.48 -13.26
CA ASN A 145 13.81 1.88 -13.73
C ASN A 145 13.92 0.37 -13.44
N ASN A 146 12.80 -0.30 -13.13
CA ASN A 146 12.76 -1.70 -12.73
C ASN A 146 13.71 -2.03 -11.56
N ARG A 147 13.97 -1.06 -10.68
CA ARG A 147 14.87 -1.21 -9.53
C ARG A 147 14.24 -0.60 -8.29
N VAL A 148 14.32 -1.32 -7.17
CA VAL A 148 13.84 -0.87 -5.87
C VAL A 148 15.00 -0.88 -4.89
N ILE A 149 15.20 0.24 -4.19
CA ILE A 149 16.17 0.33 -3.10
C ILE A 149 15.42 0.21 -1.77
N ILE A 150 15.75 -0.82 -0.99
CA ILE A 150 15.24 -1.01 0.37
C ILE A 150 16.34 -0.65 1.35
N LYS A 151 16.10 0.40 2.14
CA LYS A 151 17.10 1.05 2.99
C LYS A 151 17.29 0.31 4.31
N GLY A 152 18.56 0.20 4.76
CA GLY A 152 18.87 -0.32 6.09
C GLY A 152 18.42 -1.76 6.33
N LEU A 153 18.39 -2.58 5.27
CA LEU A 153 18.03 -3.99 5.35
C LEU A 153 19.25 -4.85 5.08
N HIS A 154 19.55 -5.75 6.02
CA HIS A 154 20.59 -6.74 5.89
C HIS A 154 19.95 -8.10 5.63
N LEU A 155 20.33 -8.72 4.51
CA LEU A 155 19.89 -10.05 4.13
C LEU A 155 21.02 -11.05 4.33
N ASP A 156 20.68 -12.24 4.80
CA ASP A 156 21.60 -13.37 4.84
C ASP A 156 21.49 -14.21 3.56
N LYS A 157 22.31 -15.26 3.46
CA LYS A 157 22.33 -16.14 2.27
C LYS A 157 21.07 -17.00 2.12
N THR A 158 20.25 -17.10 3.16
CA THR A 158 19.00 -17.86 3.17
C THR A 158 17.80 -17.00 2.80
N SER A 159 17.91 -15.66 2.92
CA SER A 159 16.86 -14.74 2.53
C SER A 159 16.58 -14.78 1.02
N SER A 160 15.31 -14.80 0.66
CA SER A 160 14.85 -14.77 -0.73
C SER A 160 13.79 -13.70 -0.91
N ILE A 161 13.78 -13.05 -2.08
CA ILE A 161 12.80 -12.00 -2.40
C ILE A 161 11.87 -12.54 -3.48
N PHE A 162 10.57 -12.44 -3.25
CA PHE A 162 9.52 -12.86 -4.18
C PHE A 162 8.64 -11.68 -4.54
N PHE A 163 8.22 -11.61 -5.80
CA PHE A 163 7.23 -10.66 -6.26
C PHE A 163 5.83 -11.29 -6.22
N LEU A 164 4.98 -10.89 -5.27
CA LEU A 164 3.71 -11.58 -5.03
C LEU A 164 2.79 -11.60 -6.25
N THR A 165 2.78 -10.54 -7.05
CA THR A 165 1.94 -10.47 -8.25
C THR A 165 2.19 -11.61 -9.24
N THR A 166 3.43 -12.09 -9.34
CA THR A 166 3.81 -13.14 -10.29
C THR A 166 4.29 -14.43 -9.63
N GLY A 167 4.50 -14.42 -8.31
CA GLY A 167 5.16 -15.49 -7.56
C GLY A 167 6.65 -15.67 -7.88
N LYS A 168 7.23 -14.88 -8.78
CA LYS A 168 8.63 -15.04 -9.21
C LYS A 168 9.60 -14.61 -8.13
N GLN A 169 10.66 -15.39 -7.94
CA GLN A 169 11.81 -14.98 -7.15
C GLN A 169 12.60 -13.90 -7.90
N LEU A 170 13.02 -12.85 -7.19
CA LEU A 170 13.77 -11.73 -7.73
C LEU A 170 15.24 -11.80 -7.32
N SER A 171 16.12 -11.37 -8.23
CA SER A 171 17.52 -11.13 -7.91
C SER A 171 17.70 -9.80 -7.19
N TRP A 172 18.65 -9.75 -6.27
CA TRP A 172 19.02 -8.54 -5.56
C TRP A 172 20.54 -8.46 -5.38
N GLU A 173 21.04 -7.25 -5.13
CA GLU A 173 22.44 -6.99 -4.85
C GLU A 173 22.59 -6.03 -3.67
N ARG A 174 23.69 -6.17 -2.92
CA ARG A 174 23.97 -5.29 -1.79
C ARG A 174 24.44 -3.93 -2.30
N ALA A 175 23.83 -2.86 -1.83
CA ALA A 175 24.16 -1.48 -2.15
C ALA A 175 24.52 -0.73 -0.84
N GLY A 176 25.73 -0.96 -0.34
CA GLY A 176 26.18 -0.45 0.97
C GLY A 176 25.38 -1.05 2.13
N ASN A 177 24.61 -0.22 2.83
CA ASN A 177 23.69 -0.62 3.91
C ASN A 177 22.25 -0.90 3.41
N ASN A 178 22.04 -0.80 2.10
CA ASN A 178 20.76 -1.05 1.45
C ASN A 178 20.86 -2.33 0.63
N ILE A 179 19.70 -2.81 0.17
CA ILE A 179 19.63 -3.76 -0.92
C ILE A 179 18.96 -3.13 -2.11
N GLU A 180 19.41 -3.52 -3.29
CA GLU A 180 18.77 -3.17 -4.56
C GLU A 180 18.15 -4.43 -5.16
N VAL A 181 16.84 -4.37 -5.41
CA VAL A 181 16.06 -5.47 -5.99
C VAL A 181 15.78 -5.16 -7.45
N LYS A 182 16.06 -6.12 -8.33
CA LYS A 182 15.76 -6.02 -9.77
C LYS A 182 14.33 -6.52 -10.01
N MET A 183 13.46 -5.62 -10.43
CA MET A 183 12.08 -5.92 -10.81
C MET A 183 12.03 -6.45 -12.25
N PRO A 184 11.01 -7.28 -12.59
CA PRO A 184 10.78 -7.64 -13.98
C PRO A 184 10.43 -6.41 -14.83
N SER A 185 10.49 -6.53 -16.16
CA SER A 185 9.91 -5.51 -17.03
C SER A 185 8.40 -5.41 -16.79
N TYR A 186 7.86 -4.19 -16.81
CA TYR A 186 6.42 -3.98 -16.67
C TYR A 186 5.68 -4.42 -17.94
N ASP A 187 4.87 -5.47 -17.84
CA ASP A 187 3.90 -5.89 -18.85
C ASP A 187 2.47 -5.77 -18.28
N PRO A 188 1.62 -4.84 -18.74
CA PRO A 188 0.26 -4.66 -18.24
C PRO A 188 -0.59 -5.93 -18.21
N ARG A 189 -0.29 -6.92 -19.07
CA ARG A 189 -1.01 -8.20 -19.13
C ARG A 189 -0.77 -9.07 -17.90
N ASP A 190 0.38 -8.89 -17.24
CA ASP A 190 0.75 -9.61 -16.02
C ASP A 190 0.12 -8.97 -14.78
N PHE A 191 -0.44 -7.75 -14.88
CA PHE A 191 -0.93 -6.96 -13.75
C PHE A 191 -2.45 -6.81 -13.77
N SER A 192 -3.13 -7.77 -13.16
CA SER A 192 -4.60 -7.76 -13.11
C SER A 192 -5.17 -6.78 -12.04
N ALA A 193 -4.35 -6.28 -11.11
CA ALA A 193 -4.70 -5.30 -10.09
C ALA A 193 -3.54 -4.31 -9.81
N PRO A 194 -3.22 -3.38 -10.73
CA PRO A 194 -2.01 -2.55 -10.72
C PRO A 194 -2.10 -1.32 -9.79
N TYR A 195 -2.59 -1.49 -8.56
CA TYR A 195 -2.79 -0.38 -7.61
C TYR A 195 -1.63 -0.19 -6.62
N ALA A 196 -1.01 -1.29 -6.22
CA ALA A 196 0.19 -1.36 -5.39
C ALA A 196 0.86 -2.73 -5.60
N TYR A 197 2.16 -2.83 -5.35
CA TYR A 197 2.99 -3.98 -5.69
C TYR A 197 3.71 -4.51 -4.45
N VAL A 198 3.76 -5.82 -4.26
CA VAL A 198 4.31 -6.37 -3.02
C VAL A 198 5.53 -7.25 -3.25
N LEU A 199 6.62 -6.91 -2.56
CA LEU A 199 7.78 -7.78 -2.39
C LEU A 199 7.65 -8.52 -1.07
N LYS A 200 7.80 -9.84 -1.09
CA LYS A 200 7.93 -10.67 0.11
C LYS A 200 9.39 -11.07 0.26
N ILE A 201 9.99 -10.69 1.37
CA ILE A 201 11.35 -11.07 1.73
C ILE A 201 11.27 -12.12 2.83
N SER A 202 11.62 -13.36 2.50
CA SER A 202 11.60 -14.48 3.44
C SER A 202 12.87 -14.54 4.28
N HIS A 203 12.75 -15.18 5.45
CA HIS A 203 13.86 -15.41 6.39
C HIS A 203 14.56 -14.13 6.81
N ILE A 204 13.76 -13.14 7.23
CA ILE A 204 14.26 -11.93 7.90
C ILE A 204 14.39 -12.22 9.39
N ALA A 205 15.62 -12.12 9.90
CA ALA A 205 15.88 -12.09 11.33
C ALA A 205 15.27 -10.83 11.95
N THR A 206 14.49 -11.00 13.02
CA THR A 206 14.17 -9.92 13.95
C THR A 206 15.32 -9.80 14.94
N GLU A 207 16.10 -8.73 14.83
CA GLU A 207 16.99 -8.29 15.91
C GLU A 207 16.20 -7.83 17.13
#